data_AF-A0A2P5WWX6-F1
#
_entry.id   AF-A0A2P5WWX6-F1
#
_cell.length_a   1.000
_cell.length_b   1.000
_cell.length_c   1.000
_cell.angle_alpha   90.00
_cell.angle_beta   90.00
_cell.angle_gamma   90.00
#
_symmetry.space_group_name_H-M   'P 1'
#
loop_
_entity.id
_entity.type
_entity.pdbx_description
1 polymer ?
#
loop_
_entity_poly.entity_id
_entity_poly.type
_entity_poly.pdbx_seq_one_letter_code
_entity_poly.pdbx_strand_id
1 'polypeptide(L)'
;MPLFLSLLLILWFPSTNADWPPSLGYWPSSKLRPMSFYSGFRNLWGPNHQSVDQSSLTIWLDRTSESGFKSIRPFHSGYFGASIKLQFGYTAGLSNNEVHPGFHDEVDMEFLGTTFGTSSWADEDGKYKADYRYQPFVAKYTNFKAGGCSAYAPAWCCPVSASPFQEGGLTMQQYRAMRWVQRYHMVYDYCRDPKRNHALTPECWS
;
A
#
# COMPACT_ATOMS: atom_id res chain seq x y z
N MET A 1 -8.45 68.14 4.89
CA MET A 1 -9.43 67.04 4.88
C MET A 1 -8.94 66.01 3.88
N PRO A 2 -8.87 64.72 4.26
CA PRO A 2 -7.68 63.90 4.06
C PRO A 2 -7.61 63.16 2.72
N LEU A 3 -6.37 62.95 2.26
CA LEU A 3 -5.98 61.98 1.24
C LEU A 3 -6.33 60.56 1.71
N PHE A 4 -7.26 59.90 1.02
CA PHE A 4 -7.50 58.46 1.19
C PHE A 4 -6.41 57.68 0.44
N LEU A 5 -5.36 57.27 1.17
CA LEU A 5 -4.50 56.18 0.75
C LEU A 5 -5.33 54.88 0.84
N SER A 6 -5.75 54.32 -0.29
CA SER A 6 -6.37 52.99 -0.32
C SER A 6 -5.29 51.96 0.00
N LEU A 7 -5.20 51.57 1.27
CA LEU A 7 -4.41 50.42 1.70
C LEU A 7 -5.07 49.16 1.12
N LEU A 8 -4.53 48.66 0.01
CA LEU A 8 -4.84 47.31 -0.49
C LEU A 8 -4.33 46.31 0.55
N LEU A 9 -5.20 45.95 1.50
CA LEU A 9 -5.06 44.75 2.30
C LEU A 9 -5.16 43.58 1.33
N ILE A 10 -4.01 43.14 0.81
CA ILE A 10 -3.88 41.81 0.23
C ILE A 10 -4.15 40.86 1.40
N LEU A 11 -5.41 40.42 1.52
CA LEU A 11 -5.75 39.25 2.30
C LEU A 11 -5.00 38.09 1.65
N TRP A 12 -3.79 37.83 2.15
CA TRP A 12 -3.15 36.53 2.05
C TRP A 12 -4.10 35.55 2.71
N PHE A 13 -5.08 35.04 1.95
CA PHE A 13 -5.68 33.77 2.29
C PHE A 13 -4.51 32.79 2.23
N PRO A 14 -4.06 32.23 3.38
CA PRO A 14 -3.07 31.19 3.32
C PRO A 14 -3.70 30.10 2.47
N SER A 15 -3.12 29.85 1.29
CA SER A 15 -3.41 28.69 0.47
C SER A 15 -3.43 27.51 1.42
N THR A 16 -4.60 26.92 1.66
CA THR A 16 -4.72 25.77 2.52
C THR A 16 -3.86 24.69 1.88
N ASN A 17 -2.66 24.46 2.42
CA ASN A 17 -1.63 23.59 1.85
C ASN A 17 -2.21 22.19 1.58
N ALA A 18 -2.63 21.98 0.34
CA ALA A 18 -3.10 20.71 -0.21
C ALA A 18 -1.96 19.96 -0.93
N ASP A 19 -0.74 20.52 -0.94
CA ASP A 19 0.35 19.96 -1.73
C ASP A 19 1.04 18.79 -1.03
N TRP A 20 1.12 18.79 0.31
CA TRP A 20 1.81 17.74 1.07
C TRP A 20 1.16 17.43 2.43
N PRO A 21 1.13 16.15 2.85
CA PRO A 21 0.67 15.79 4.19
C PRO A 21 1.61 16.36 5.27
N PRO A 22 1.10 16.67 6.47
CA PRO A 22 1.96 17.02 7.60
C PRO A 22 2.87 15.83 7.96
N SER A 23 4.05 16.14 8.52
CA SER A 23 5.01 15.11 8.95
C SER A 23 4.41 14.14 9.96
N LEU A 24 4.78 12.85 9.85
CA LEU A 24 4.36 11.79 10.76
C LEU A 24 5.08 11.85 12.13
N GLY A 25 6.25 12.48 12.21
CA GLY A 25 7.07 12.52 13.42
C GLY A 25 7.69 11.17 13.84
N TYR A 26 7.27 10.06 13.24
CA TYR A 26 7.77 8.72 13.48
C TYR A 26 7.72 7.90 12.18
N TRP A 27 8.81 7.15 11.90
CA TRP A 27 8.98 6.39 10.65
C TRP A 27 9.27 4.92 10.99
N PRO A 28 8.25 4.05 11.04
CA PRO A 28 8.45 2.62 11.38
C PRO A 28 9.44 1.95 10.43
N SER A 29 9.40 2.29 9.15
CA SER A 29 10.30 1.79 8.12
C SER A 29 11.78 2.05 8.46
N SER A 30 12.12 3.15 9.14
CA SER A 30 13.50 3.47 9.53
C SER A 30 14.08 2.50 10.57
N LYS A 31 13.22 1.78 11.31
CA LYS A 31 13.62 0.83 12.35
C LYS A 31 14.01 -0.54 11.80
N LEU A 32 13.72 -0.79 10.52
CA LEU A 32 14.00 -2.06 9.86
C LEU A 32 15.09 -1.89 8.81
N ARG A 33 16.03 -2.84 8.82
CA ARG A 33 17.05 -2.94 7.78
C ARG A 33 16.43 -3.52 6.51
N PRO A 34 16.76 -2.97 5.33
CA PRO A 34 16.39 -3.59 4.08
C PRO A 34 17.05 -4.97 3.95
N MET A 35 16.39 -5.89 3.25
CA MET A 35 16.93 -7.23 2.93
C MET A 35 16.90 -7.50 1.42
N SER A 36 17.71 -8.46 0.97
CA SER A 36 17.61 -8.98 -0.39
C SER A 36 16.34 -9.79 -0.55
N PHE A 37 15.81 -9.86 -1.78
CA PHE A 37 14.57 -10.55 -2.09
C PHE A 37 14.55 -12.00 -1.55
N TYR A 38 15.52 -12.82 -1.92
CA TYR A 38 15.58 -14.23 -1.52
C TYR A 38 15.87 -14.47 -0.03
N SER A 39 16.21 -13.42 0.74
CA SER A 39 16.35 -13.55 2.20
C SER A 39 15.00 -13.60 2.91
N GLY A 40 13.97 -12.95 2.36
CA GLY A 40 12.65 -12.83 2.98
C GLY A 40 11.51 -13.40 2.16
N PHE A 41 11.70 -13.53 0.85
CA PHE A 41 10.65 -13.80 -0.13
C PHE A 41 11.08 -14.86 -1.14
N ARG A 42 10.10 -15.45 -1.83
CA ARG A 42 10.30 -16.40 -2.92
C ARG A 42 9.24 -16.17 -4.01
N ASN A 43 9.55 -16.59 -5.24
CA ASN A 43 8.52 -16.66 -6.28
C ASN A 43 7.38 -17.57 -5.81
N LEU A 44 6.14 -17.13 -6.05
CA LEU A 44 4.95 -17.92 -5.80
C LEU A 44 4.50 -18.62 -7.09
N TRP A 45 4.48 -17.86 -8.19
CA TRP A 45 4.07 -18.34 -9.51
C TRP A 45 4.62 -17.41 -10.60
N GLY A 46 4.62 -17.84 -11.86
CA GLY A 46 5.15 -17.07 -12.99
C GLY A 46 6.66 -16.76 -12.89
N PRO A 47 7.55 -17.75 -12.68
CA PRO A 47 8.98 -17.51 -12.51
C PRO A 47 9.66 -16.97 -13.76
N ASN A 48 9.09 -17.23 -14.95
CA ASN A 48 9.58 -16.68 -16.22
C ASN A 48 9.34 -15.17 -16.34
N HIS A 49 8.45 -14.63 -15.49
CA HIS A 49 8.04 -13.22 -15.45
C HIS A 49 8.57 -12.50 -14.22
N GLN A 50 9.69 -13.00 -13.69
CA GLN A 50 10.36 -12.49 -12.53
C GLN A 50 11.87 -12.40 -12.77
N SER A 51 12.47 -11.26 -12.42
CA SER A 51 13.91 -11.05 -12.45
C SER A 51 14.37 -10.39 -11.15
N VAL A 52 15.43 -10.95 -10.55
CA VAL A 52 16.01 -10.45 -9.30
C VAL A 52 17.44 -10.00 -9.58
N ASP A 53 17.72 -8.73 -9.30
CA ASP A 53 19.05 -8.14 -9.41
C ASP A 53 19.44 -7.52 -8.07
N GLN A 54 20.46 -8.11 -7.43
CA GLN A 54 20.95 -7.75 -6.10
C GLN A 54 19.85 -7.75 -5.02
N SER A 55 19.24 -6.58 -4.78
CA SER A 55 18.19 -6.33 -3.79
C SER A 55 16.89 -5.81 -4.41
N SER A 56 16.83 -5.78 -5.75
CA SER A 56 15.67 -5.36 -6.53
C SER A 56 15.00 -6.57 -7.15
N LEU A 57 13.66 -6.57 -7.10
CA LEU A 57 12.82 -7.49 -7.83
C LEU A 57 12.11 -6.73 -8.94
N THR A 58 12.07 -7.30 -10.13
CA THR A 58 11.21 -6.85 -11.22
C THR A 58 10.26 -7.98 -11.55
N ILE A 59 8.97 -7.72 -11.50
CA ILE A 59 7.95 -8.61 -12.03
C ILE A 59 7.21 -7.91 -13.16
N TRP A 60 6.71 -8.68 -14.11
CA TRP A 60 5.94 -8.12 -15.19
C TRP A 60 4.78 -9.03 -15.60
N LEU A 61 3.86 -8.43 -16.33
CA LEU A 61 2.68 -9.06 -16.86
C LEU A 61 2.63 -8.84 -18.38
N ASP A 62 2.37 -9.91 -19.13
CA ASP A 62 2.02 -9.85 -20.55
C ASP A 62 0.97 -10.92 -20.90
N ARG A 63 0.60 -11.04 -22.19
CA ARG A 63 -0.40 -12.04 -22.63
C ARG A 63 -0.07 -13.49 -22.26
N THR A 64 1.18 -13.79 -21.94
CA THR A 64 1.66 -15.17 -21.75
C THR A 64 1.62 -15.59 -20.28
N SER A 65 1.91 -14.68 -19.36
CA SER A 65 1.89 -14.95 -17.93
C SER A 65 1.83 -13.65 -17.12
N GLU A 66 1.40 -13.80 -15.89
CA GLU A 66 1.59 -12.82 -14.82
C GLU A 66 2.77 -13.30 -13.92
N SER A 67 3.05 -12.62 -12.81
CA SER A 67 4.00 -13.08 -11.79
C SER A 67 3.63 -12.59 -10.39
N GLY A 68 3.99 -13.38 -9.38
CA GLY A 68 3.74 -13.07 -7.97
C GLY A 68 4.79 -13.67 -7.05
N PHE A 69 4.95 -13.07 -5.87
CA PHE A 69 5.88 -13.53 -4.85
C PHE A 69 5.25 -13.51 -3.46
N LYS A 70 5.78 -14.34 -2.58
CA LYS A 70 5.35 -14.43 -1.17
C LYS A 70 6.51 -14.43 -0.20
N SER A 71 6.22 -14.13 1.06
CA SER A 71 7.19 -14.31 2.15
C SER A 71 7.58 -15.79 2.29
N ILE A 72 8.83 -16.03 2.70
CA ILE A 72 9.32 -17.39 3.00
C ILE A 72 8.69 -17.91 4.30
N ARG A 73 8.51 -17.02 5.29
CA ARG A 73 7.96 -17.36 6.60
C ARG A 73 6.54 -16.79 6.73
N PRO A 74 5.60 -17.55 7.31
CA PRO A 74 4.33 -16.99 7.74
C PRO A 74 4.54 -16.10 8.96
N PHE A 75 3.69 -15.08 9.13
CA PHE A 75 3.71 -14.15 10.26
C PHE A 75 2.35 -14.11 10.93
N HIS A 76 2.33 -13.81 12.23
CA HIS A 76 1.09 -13.48 12.94
C HIS A 76 1.03 -11.99 13.32
N SER A 77 2.16 -11.27 13.25
CA SER A 77 2.22 -9.82 13.41
C SER A 77 3.54 -9.26 12.90
N GLY A 78 3.56 -8.01 12.44
CA GLY A 78 4.80 -7.37 12.01
C GLY A 78 4.60 -6.11 11.20
N TYR A 79 5.72 -5.59 10.70
CA TYR A 79 5.78 -4.56 9.67
C TYR A 79 6.36 -5.18 8.40
N PHE A 80 5.69 -4.93 7.29
CA PHE A 80 6.09 -5.33 5.95
C PHE A 80 6.09 -4.11 5.05
N GLY A 81 7.13 -3.96 4.25
CA GLY A 81 7.22 -2.84 3.32
C GLY A 81 8.21 -3.11 2.20
N ALA A 82 7.95 -2.47 1.08
CA ALA A 82 8.86 -2.39 -0.05
C ALA A 82 8.70 -0.99 -0.68
N SER A 83 9.75 -0.52 -1.33
CA SER A 83 9.65 0.62 -2.24
C SER A 83 9.18 0.08 -3.60
N ILE A 84 8.04 0.57 -4.08
CA ILE A 84 7.41 0.11 -5.33
C ILE A 84 7.51 1.23 -6.37
N LYS A 85 7.97 0.90 -7.56
CA LYS A 85 7.92 1.77 -8.75
C LYS A 85 7.08 1.08 -9.82
N LEU A 86 5.97 1.72 -10.17
CA LEU A 86 5.11 1.31 -11.28
C LEU A 86 5.58 1.95 -12.59
N GLN A 87 5.28 1.30 -13.71
CA GLN A 87 5.51 1.90 -15.02
C GLN A 87 4.63 3.14 -15.25
N PHE A 88 5.09 4.06 -16.08
CA PHE A 88 4.30 5.21 -16.50
C PHE A 88 3.37 4.85 -17.65
N GLY A 89 2.21 5.50 -17.73
CA GLY A 89 1.23 5.29 -18.80
C GLY A 89 0.13 4.32 -18.40
N TYR A 90 -0.46 3.62 -19.37
CA TYR A 90 -1.50 2.63 -19.11
C TYR A 90 -0.90 1.43 -18.34
N THR A 91 -1.45 1.14 -17.16
CA THR A 91 -0.96 0.09 -16.26
C THR A 91 -2.05 -0.91 -15.95
N ALA A 92 -1.70 -2.20 -15.90
CA ALA A 92 -2.54 -3.19 -15.25
C ALA A 92 -2.48 -3.02 -13.73
N GLY A 93 -3.53 -3.46 -13.03
CA GLY A 93 -3.64 -3.33 -11.57
C GLY A 93 -2.61 -4.17 -10.81
N LEU A 94 -2.28 -3.74 -9.59
CA LEU A 94 -1.52 -4.50 -8.61
C LEU A 94 -2.45 -4.92 -7.47
N SER A 95 -2.35 -6.16 -6.99
CA SER A 95 -3.14 -6.67 -5.87
C SER A 95 -2.29 -7.40 -4.85
N ASN A 96 -2.82 -7.48 -3.64
CA ASN A 96 -2.42 -8.39 -2.56
C ASN A 96 -3.64 -9.30 -2.35
N ASN A 97 -3.52 -10.59 -2.60
CA ASN A 97 -4.54 -11.60 -2.51
C ASN A 97 -4.14 -12.72 -1.52
N GLU A 98 -4.77 -12.72 -0.35
CA GLU A 98 -4.50 -13.68 0.71
C GLU A 98 -4.75 -15.13 0.24
N VAL A 99 -3.69 -15.96 0.26
CA VAL A 99 -3.77 -17.38 -0.13
C VAL A 99 -4.32 -18.28 0.99
N HIS A 100 -4.42 -17.78 2.23
CA HIS A 100 -4.78 -18.57 3.40
C HIS A 100 -6.00 -18.03 4.15
N PRO A 101 -7.13 -18.76 4.20
CA PRO A 101 -8.26 -18.40 5.07
C PRO A 101 -7.90 -18.65 6.54
N GLY A 102 -7.92 -17.61 7.39
CA GLY A 102 -7.67 -17.73 8.84
C GLY A 102 -7.10 -16.45 9.49
N PHE A 103 -6.55 -16.57 10.71
CA PHE A 103 -5.91 -15.48 11.47
C PHE A 103 -4.40 -15.36 11.19
N HIS A 104 -3.99 -15.47 9.94
CA HIS A 104 -2.59 -15.36 9.54
C HIS A 104 -2.48 -14.38 8.38
N ASP A 105 -1.73 -13.29 8.61
CA ASP A 105 -1.47 -12.31 7.57
C ASP A 105 -0.25 -12.77 6.75
N GLU A 106 -0.47 -13.04 5.47
CA GLU A 106 0.58 -13.18 4.47
C GLU A 106 0.77 -11.83 3.76
N VAL A 107 1.98 -11.56 3.27
CA VAL A 107 2.21 -10.45 2.34
C VAL A 107 2.54 -11.03 0.99
N ASP A 108 1.60 -10.91 0.08
CA ASP A 108 1.74 -11.24 -1.31
C ASP A 108 1.52 -9.99 -2.17
N MET A 109 2.21 -9.91 -3.29
CA MET A 109 2.06 -8.79 -4.22
C MET A 109 2.10 -9.38 -5.62
N GLU A 110 1.06 -9.07 -6.38
CA GLU A 110 0.76 -9.68 -7.67
C GLU A 110 0.35 -8.59 -8.66
N PHE A 111 0.76 -8.73 -9.92
CA PHE A 111 0.10 -7.99 -10.99
C PHE A 111 -1.17 -8.73 -11.39
N LEU A 112 -2.30 -8.03 -11.36
CA LEU A 112 -3.54 -8.56 -11.92
C LEU A 112 -3.53 -8.35 -13.43
N GLY A 113 -3.27 -9.43 -14.14
CA GLY A 113 -3.69 -9.60 -15.51
C GLY A 113 -5.08 -10.21 -15.57
N THR A 114 -5.78 -9.98 -16.67
CA THR A 114 -7.01 -10.72 -16.95
C THR A 114 -6.65 -12.01 -17.65
N THR A 115 -6.17 -13.02 -16.92
CA THR A 115 -6.35 -14.41 -17.35
C THR A 115 -7.49 -15.05 -16.55
N PHE A 116 -8.28 -15.89 -17.24
CA PHE A 116 -9.62 -16.34 -16.83
C PHE A 116 -9.70 -16.80 -15.36
N GLY A 117 -10.21 -15.93 -14.48
CA GLY A 117 -10.58 -16.32 -13.12
C GLY A 117 -10.63 -15.23 -12.04
N THR A 118 -9.83 -14.15 -12.13
CA THR A 118 -9.52 -13.36 -10.92
C THR A 118 -9.67 -11.82 -10.97
N SER A 119 -9.94 -11.19 -12.13
CA SER A 119 -9.90 -9.72 -12.22
C SER A 119 -11.18 -9.10 -12.80
N SER A 120 -12.23 -9.03 -11.98
CA SER A 120 -13.45 -8.27 -12.28
C SER A 120 -13.52 -6.88 -11.62
N TRP A 121 -12.46 -6.37 -10.99
CA TRP A 121 -12.59 -5.16 -10.14
C TRP A 121 -11.46 -4.12 -10.24
N ALA A 122 -10.34 -4.39 -10.94
CA ALA A 122 -9.14 -3.55 -10.84
C ALA A 122 -9.29 -2.12 -11.40
N ASP A 123 -10.08 -1.91 -12.46
CA ASP A 123 -10.34 -0.59 -13.06
C ASP A 123 -11.85 -0.36 -13.26
N GLU A 124 -12.42 0.68 -12.64
CA GLU A 124 -13.85 1.02 -12.71
C GLU A 124 -14.77 -0.21 -12.57
N ASP A 125 -14.67 -0.97 -11.47
CA ASP A 125 -15.44 -2.20 -11.25
C ASP A 125 -15.28 -3.23 -12.39
N GLY A 126 -14.09 -3.32 -12.98
CA GLY A 126 -13.75 -4.26 -14.06
C GLY A 126 -14.21 -3.83 -15.45
N LYS A 127 -14.61 -2.56 -15.63
CA LYS A 127 -15.04 -2.00 -16.91
C LYS A 127 -13.89 -1.89 -17.91
N TYR A 128 -12.67 -1.65 -17.46
CA TYR A 128 -11.49 -1.68 -18.32
C TYR A 128 -10.66 -2.92 -18.02
N LYS A 129 -10.56 -3.81 -19.01
CA LYS A 129 -9.67 -4.96 -18.99
C LYS A 129 -8.27 -4.51 -19.39
N ALA A 130 -7.24 -5.20 -18.87
CA ALA A 130 -5.86 -4.95 -19.26
C ALA A 130 -5.70 -4.97 -20.79
N ASP A 131 -5.38 -3.82 -21.37
CA ASP A 131 -5.06 -3.72 -22.79
C ASP A 131 -3.62 -4.14 -23.06
N TYR A 132 -3.45 -5.42 -23.34
CA TYR A 132 -2.16 -6.02 -23.65
C TYR A 132 -1.48 -5.50 -24.93
N ARG A 133 -2.02 -4.50 -25.63
CA ARG A 133 -1.25 -3.73 -26.62
C ARG A 133 -0.13 -2.91 -25.96
N TYR A 134 -0.25 -2.61 -24.66
CA TYR A 134 0.73 -1.85 -23.87
C TYR A 134 1.68 -2.74 -23.04
N GLN A 135 1.68 -4.05 -23.30
CA GLN A 135 2.55 -4.99 -22.60
C GLN A 135 4.05 -4.77 -22.94
N PRO A 136 4.99 -5.17 -22.08
CA PRO A 136 4.76 -5.74 -20.74
C PRO A 136 4.41 -4.67 -19.71
N PHE A 137 3.57 -5.02 -18.73
CA PHE A 137 3.29 -4.20 -17.56
C PHE A 137 4.29 -4.51 -16.45
N VAL A 138 5.12 -3.54 -16.06
CA VAL A 138 6.28 -3.79 -15.17
C VAL A 138 6.14 -3.06 -13.83
N ALA A 139 6.45 -3.75 -12.73
CA ALA A 139 6.69 -3.16 -11.41
C ALA A 139 8.04 -3.60 -10.90
N LYS A 140 8.74 -2.63 -10.33
CA LYS A 140 10.01 -2.84 -9.65
C LYS A 140 9.83 -2.61 -8.16
N TYR A 141 10.29 -3.58 -7.38
CA TYR A 141 10.30 -3.56 -5.94
C TYR A 141 11.74 -3.49 -5.46
N THR A 142 12.00 -2.62 -4.49
CA THR A 142 13.31 -2.50 -3.83
C THR A 142 13.10 -2.30 -2.34
N ASN A 143 14.19 -2.26 -1.57
CA ASN A 143 14.14 -1.87 -0.17
C ASN A 143 13.16 -2.72 0.67
N PHE A 144 13.14 -4.03 0.41
CA PHE A 144 12.30 -4.98 1.11
C PHE A 144 12.58 -4.96 2.61
N LYS A 145 11.54 -4.83 3.42
CA LYS A 145 11.60 -4.81 4.89
C LYS A 145 10.49 -5.71 5.41
N ALA A 146 10.88 -6.74 6.14
CA ALA A 146 9.97 -7.59 6.88
C ALA A 146 10.55 -7.78 8.28
N GLY A 147 9.76 -7.47 9.31
CA GLY A 147 10.17 -7.64 10.70
C GLY A 147 8.96 -7.79 11.60
N GLY A 148 9.09 -8.58 12.65
CA GLY A 148 7.98 -8.92 13.54
C GLY A 148 8.05 -10.39 13.94
N CYS A 149 6.89 -10.97 14.22
CA CYS A 149 6.75 -12.28 14.79
C CYS A 149 6.21 -13.27 13.76
N SER A 150 7.05 -14.23 13.38
CA SER A 150 6.63 -15.34 12.54
C SER A 150 5.51 -16.13 13.21
N ALA A 151 4.69 -16.88 12.47
CA ALA A 151 3.62 -17.70 13.05
C ALA A 151 4.12 -18.73 14.10
N TYR A 152 5.40 -19.10 14.04
CA TYR A 152 6.07 -19.99 15.00
C TYR A 152 6.94 -19.25 16.03
N ALA A 153 6.80 -17.93 16.13
CA ALA A 153 7.54 -17.14 17.10
C ALA A 153 7.04 -17.44 18.52
N PRO A 154 7.92 -17.34 19.53
CA PRO A 154 7.51 -17.47 20.92
C PRO A 154 6.56 -16.35 21.33
N ALA A 155 5.75 -16.60 22.36
CA ALA A 155 4.76 -15.65 22.87
C ALA A 155 5.34 -14.30 23.34
N TRP A 156 6.64 -14.25 23.68
CA TRP A 156 7.33 -13.02 24.06
C TRP A 156 7.82 -12.19 22.87
N CYS A 157 7.60 -12.65 21.64
CA CYS A 157 7.94 -11.87 20.47
C CYS A 157 7.06 -10.62 20.40
N CYS A 158 7.69 -9.45 20.31
CA CYS A 158 6.98 -8.19 20.17
C CYS A 158 6.96 -7.75 18.70
N PRO A 159 5.80 -7.29 18.17
CA PRO A 159 5.72 -6.76 16.82
C PRO A 159 6.52 -5.45 16.70
N VAL A 160 6.81 -5.07 15.46
CA VAL A 160 7.44 -3.78 15.16
C VAL A 160 6.47 -2.66 15.52
N SER A 161 6.89 -1.72 16.36
CA SER A 161 6.04 -0.62 16.77
C SER A 161 5.72 0.33 15.61
N ALA A 162 4.44 0.60 15.39
CA ALA A 162 3.96 1.57 14.40
C ALA A 162 4.07 3.03 14.88
N SER A 163 4.30 3.25 16.17
CA SER A 163 4.42 4.57 16.78
C SER A 163 5.47 4.58 17.91
N PRO A 164 5.81 5.74 18.48
CA PRO A 164 6.64 5.81 19.69
C PRO A 164 5.99 5.20 20.94
N PHE A 165 4.68 4.94 20.93
CA PHE A 165 3.96 4.39 22.08
C PHE A 165 4.14 2.87 22.14
N GLN A 166 4.56 2.37 23.30
CA GLN A 166 4.76 0.93 23.52
C GLN A 166 3.44 0.15 23.70
N GLU A 167 2.39 0.83 24.15
CA GLU A 167 1.06 0.24 24.41
C GLU A 167 0.16 0.21 23.16
N GLY A 168 0.69 0.65 22.01
CA GLY A 168 -0.05 0.74 20.75
C GLY A 168 -0.68 2.11 20.48
N GLY A 169 -1.41 2.19 19.37
CA GLY A 169 -2.04 3.43 18.90
C GLY A 169 -1.11 4.37 18.13
N LEU A 170 -1.69 5.32 17.41
CA LEU A 170 -0.98 6.33 16.64
C LEU A 170 -0.80 7.62 17.44
N THR A 171 0.27 8.37 17.16
CA THR A 171 0.44 9.72 17.71
C THR A 171 -0.55 10.70 17.11
N MET A 172 -0.77 11.83 17.81
CA MET A 172 -1.59 12.93 17.29
C MET A 172 -1.10 13.45 15.92
N GLN A 173 0.21 13.42 15.67
CA GLN A 173 0.79 13.82 14.38
C GLN A 173 0.45 12.81 13.27
N GLN A 174 0.60 11.51 13.55
CA GLN A 174 0.20 10.44 12.62
C GLN A 174 -1.30 10.50 12.31
N TYR A 175 -2.17 10.72 13.31
CA TYR A 175 -3.60 10.92 13.08
C TYR A 175 -3.94 12.18 12.26
N ARG A 176 -3.16 13.26 12.37
CA ARG A 176 -3.34 14.46 11.54
C ARG A 176 -2.97 14.19 10.09
N ALA A 177 -1.87 13.48 9.84
CA ALA A 177 -1.47 13.08 8.50
C ALA A 177 -2.49 12.13 7.86
N MET A 178 -2.96 11.13 8.62
CA MET A 178 -4.01 10.23 8.17
C MET A 178 -5.30 10.98 7.80
N ARG A 179 -5.76 11.90 8.65
CA ARG A 179 -6.93 12.74 8.33
C ARG A 179 -6.72 13.64 7.12
N TRP A 180 -5.51 14.16 6.91
CA TRP A 180 -5.19 14.93 5.71
C TRP A 180 -5.34 14.07 4.45
N VAL A 181 -4.77 12.85 4.45
CA VAL A 181 -4.91 11.91 3.32
C VAL A 181 -6.37 11.53 3.08
N GLN A 182 -7.10 11.19 4.14
CA GLN A 182 -8.53 10.86 4.06
C GLN A 182 -9.36 12.03 3.52
N ARG A 183 -8.99 13.28 3.84
CA ARG A 183 -9.74 14.47 3.40
C ARG A 183 -9.50 14.82 1.94
N TYR A 184 -8.27 14.64 1.44
CA TYR A 184 -7.88 15.17 0.13
C TYR A 184 -7.65 14.10 -0.94
N HIS A 185 -7.46 12.84 -0.57
CA HIS A 185 -7.10 11.76 -1.51
C HIS A 185 -7.96 10.50 -1.40
N MET A 186 -8.81 10.37 -0.39
CA MET A 186 -9.74 9.24 -0.31
C MET A 186 -10.91 9.45 -1.27
N VAL A 187 -11.07 8.52 -2.21
CA VAL A 187 -12.14 8.55 -3.22
C VAL A 187 -13.28 7.58 -2.92
N TYR A 188 -13.05 6.60 -2.04
CA TYR A 188 -14.03 5.60 -1.63
C TYR A 188 -13.83 5.25 -0.15
N ASP A 189 -14.93 5.09 0.57
CA ASP A 189 -15.01 4.64 1.96
C ASP A 189 -16.27 3.78 2.09
N TYR A 190 -16.09 2.47 2.31
CA TYR A 190 -17.20 1.52 2.31
C TYR A 190 -18.19 1.78 3.47
N CYS A 191 -17.72 2.34 4.59
CA CYS A 191 -18.58 2.73 5.71
C CYS A 191 -19.48 3.93 5.39
N ARG A 192 -19.20 4.63 4.29
CA ARG A 192 -19.99 5.78 3.80
C ARG A 192 -20.77 5.46 2.54
N ASP A 193 -20.62 4.25 1.98
CA ASP A 193 -21.27 3.85 0.74
C ASP A 193 -22.69 3.34 1.03
N PRO A 194 -23.75 4.11 0.74
CA PRO A 194 -25.12 3.72 1.08
C PRO A 194 -25.60 2.46 0.34
N LYS A 195 -24.89 2.00 -0.69
CA LYS A 195 -25.20 0.75 -1.41
C LYS A 195 -24.73 -0.49 -0.66
N ARG A 196 -23.83 -0.35 0.32
CA ARG A 196 -23.32 -1.47 1.13
C ARG A 196 -24.32 -1.84 2.22
N ASN A 197 -24.44 -3.15 2.49
CA ASN A 197 -25.19 -3.63 3.63
C ASN A 197 -24.34 -3.52 4.91
N HIS A 198 -24.55 -2.45 5.67
CA HIS A 198 -23.75 -2.15 6.85
C HIS A 198 -24.03 -3.08 8.05
N ALA A 199 -25.05 -3.94 7.98
CA ALA A 199 -25.23 -4.99 8.98
C ALA A 199 -24.10 -6.04 8.94
N LEU A 200 -23.40 -6.14 7.81
CA LEU A 200 -22.24 -7.03 7.64
C LEU A 200 -20.91 -6.36 8.02
N THR A 201 -20.92 -5.06 8.30
CA THR A 201 -19.74 -4.24 8.64
C THR A 201 -20.00 -3.45 9.93
N PRO A 202 -20.18 -4.14 11.08
CA PRO A 202 -20.52 -3.50 12.35
C PRO A 202 -19.44 -2.53 12.86
N GLU A 203 -18.19 -2.70 12.44
CA GLU A 203 -17.06 -1.84 12.78
C GLU A 203 -17.24 -0.38 12.32
N CYS A 204 -18.07 -0.12 11.31
CA CYS A 204 -18.32 1.23 10.81
C CYS A 204 -19.02 2.16 11.82
N TRP A 205 -19.59 1.60 12.88
CA TRP A 205 -20.33 2.33 13.93
C TRP A 205 -19.56 2.45 15.25
N SER A 206 -18.29 2.02 15.27
CA SER A 206 -17.43 1.96 16.46
C SER A 206 -16.59 3.21 16.69
#